data_AF-A0A953GTW3-F1
#
_entry.id   AF-A0A953GTW3-F1
#
_cell.length_a   1.000
_cell.length_b   1.000
_cell.length_c   1.000
_cell.angle_alpha   90.00
_cell.angle_beta   90.00
_cell.angle_gamma   90.00
#
_symmetry.space_group_name_H-M   'P 1'
#
loop_
_entity.id
_entity.type
_entity.pdbx_description
1 polymer ?
#
loop_
_entity_poly.entity_id
_entity_poly.type
_entity_poly.pdbx_seq_one_letter_code
_entity_poly.pdbx_strand_id
1 'polypeptide(L)'
;MLHPEDRVLVCLINRARDLEIARWDHWYRVPTRSAPREPLPDVLAFFLTAEFGDEKWAISEYARVRGHELVRRVDLFPAEPAHPRAQETYLKYQLGPLERLPRPIPSLRWRRVTFLATTGERLMQALEVGDLAEDKGHLKLMDEGEE
;
A
#
# COMPACT_ATOMS: atom_id res chain seq x y z
N MET A 1 -2.54 14.80 8.11
CA MET A 1 -3.30 14.46 9.34
C MET A 1 -4.26 13.31 9.06
N LEU A 2 -4.14 12.25 9.84
CA LEU A 2 -4.96 11.04 9.81
C LEU A 2 -6.13 11.17 10.79
N HIS A 3 -7.33 10.76 10.38
CA HIS A 3 -8.54 10.75 11.19
C HIS A 3 -8.96 9.31 11.54
N PRO A 4 -9.58 9.07 12.72
CA PRO A 4 -10.03 7.73 13.12
C PRO A 4 -10.91 7.02 12.07
N GLU A 5 -11.78 7.76 11.42
CA GLU A 5 -12.73 7.32 10.39
C GLU A 5 -12.12 7.16 9.00
N ASP A 6 -10.87 7.60 8.78
CA ASP A 6 -10.22 7.47 7.47
C ASP A 6 -10.13 5.98 7.09
N ARG A 7 -10.52 5.67 5.85
CA ARG A 7 -10.34 4.33 5.28
C ARG A 7 -8.87 4.18 4.89
N VAL A 8 -8.19 3.23 5.50
CA VAL A 8 -6.77 2.98 5.28
C VAL A 8 -6.61 1.72 4.44
N LEU A 9 -5.82 1.83 3.36
CA LEU A 9 -5.31 0.67 2.65
C LEU A 9 -3.82 0.51 2.94
N VAL A 10 -3.45 -0.58 3.59
CA VAL A 10 -2.06 -0.98 3.76
C VAL A 10 -1.58 -1.66 2.48
N CYS A 11 -0.52 -1.13 1.90
CA CYS A 11 0.10 -1.58 0.66
C CYS A 11 1.49 -2.17 0.94
N LEU A 12 1.77 -3.33 0.35
CA LEU A 12 3.12 -3.90 0.36
C LEU A 12 4.05 -3.11 -0.57
N ILE A 13 5.20 -2.68 -0.07
CA ILE A 13 6.31 -2.20 -0.90
C ILE A 13 7.47 -3.16 -0.78
N ASN A 14 7.84 -3.78 -1.90
CA ASN A 14 8.95 -4.73 -1.97
C ASN A 14 10.18 -4.21 -2.71
N ARG A 15 10.15 -2.98 -3.24
CA ARG A 15 11.25 -2.33 -3.96
C ARG A 15 11.41 -0.89 -3.48
N ALA A 16 12.65 -0.47 -3.22
CA ALA A 16 13.00 0.88 -2.80
C ALA A 16 12.48 1.94 -3.78
N ARG A 17 12.58 1.66 -5.09
CA ARG A 17 12.06 2.54 -6.16
C ARG A 17 10.58 2.88 -5.99
N ASP A 18 9.75 1.92 -5.56
CA ASP A 18 8.32 2.17 -5.38
C ASP A 18 8.04 3.07 -4.16
N LEU A 19 8.87 3.00 -3.10
CA LEU A 19 8.81 3.93 -1.98
C LEU A 19 9.30 5.33 -2.38
N GLU A 20 10.38 5.42 -3.16
CA GLU A 20 10.90 6.69 -3.67
C GLU A 20 9.88 7.42 -4.54
N ILE A 21 9.19 6.70 -5.44
CA ILE A 21 8.09 7.26 -6.23
C ILE A 21 6.99 7.80 -5.32
N ALA A 22 6.57 7.04 -4.30
CA ALA A 22 5.57 7.52 -3.36
C ALA A 22 6.03 8.78 -2.60
N ARG A 23 7.31 8.82 -2.18
CA ARG A 23 7.90 9.90 -1.39
C ARG A 23 8.15 11.17 -2.19
N TRP A 24 8.63 11.05 -3.43
CA TRP A 24 9.13 12.17 -4.23
C TRP A 24 8.22 12.54 -5.39
N ASP A 25 7.63 11.55 -6.07
CA ASP A 25 6.70 11.79 -7.17
C ASP A 25 5.24 11.87 -6.70
N HIS A 26 4.98 11.60 -5.42
CA HIS A 26 3.66 11.71 -4.77
C HIS A 26 2.57 10.86 -5.44
N TRP A 27 2.89 9.62 -5.83
CA TRP A 27 1.87 8.68 -6.28
C TRP A 27 2.21 7.23 -5.94
N TYR A 28 1.20 6.38 -5.89
CA TYR A 28 1.35 4.92 -5.75
C TYR A 28 0.34 4.17 -6.62
N ARG A 29 0.64 2.93 -7.02
CA ARG A 29 -0.24 2.13 -7.88
C ARG A 29 -0.71 0.85 -7.21
N VAL A 30 -1.95 0.49 -7.47
CA VAL A 30 -2.53 -0.80 -7.09
C VAL A 30 -3.08 -1.48 -8.34
N PRO A 31 -2.73 -2.76 -8.63
CA PRO A 31 -3.30 -3.47 -9.77
C PRO A 31 -4.82 -3.53 -9.65
N THR A 32 -5.56 -3.18 -10.70
CA THR A 32 -7.04 -3.13 -10.67
C THR A 32 -7.66 -4.46 -10.32
N ARG A 33 -7.08 -5.57 -10.79
CA ARG A 33 -7.55 -6.95 -10.52
C ARG A 33 -7.58 -7.31 -9.03
N SER A 34 -6.70 -6.70 -8.24
CA SER A 34 -6.55 -6.95 -6.81
C SER A 34 -6.85 -5.72 -5.96
N ALA A 35 -7.33 -4.64 -6.56
CA ALA A 35 -7.72 -3.44 -5.85
C ALA A 35 -9.03 -3.67 -5.07
N PRO A 36 -9.23 -2.99 -3.93
CA PRO A 36 -10.53 -2.96 -3.28
C PRO A 36 -11.60 -2.47 -4.28
N ARG A 37 -12.73 -3.16 -4.36
CA ARG A 37 -13.84 -2.86 -5.29
C ARG A 37 -14.72 -1.69 -4.85
N GLU A 38 -14.17 -0.74 -4.10
CA GLU A 38 -14.84 0.30 -3.29
C GLU A 38 -15.27 -0.14 -1.88
N PRO A 39 -15.34 0.79 -0.91
CA PRO A 39 -14.92 2.19 -1.00
C PRO A 39 -13.40 2.37 -1.20
N LEU A 40 -13.02 3.43 -1.93
CA LEU A 40 -11.61 3.79 -2.12
C LEU A 40 -10.99 4.32 -0.82
N PRO A 41 -9.68 4.12 -0.61
CA PRO A 41 -9.01 4.57 0.61
C PRO A 41 -8.83 6.09 0.65
N ASP A 42 -8.94 6.65 1.84
CA ASP A 42 -8.57 8.04 2.14
C ASP A 42 -7.05 8.16 2.41
N VAL A 43 -6.43 7.06 2.85
CA VAL A 43 -5.02 6.98 3.23
C VAL A 43 -4.40 5.68 2.74
N LEU A 44 -3.19 5.76 2.22
CA LEU A 44 -2.33 4.60 2.00
C LEU A 44 -1.29 4.51 3.12
N ALA A 45 -1.06 3.32 3.65
CA ALA A 45 0.03 3.01 4.57
C ALA A 45 0.95 1.96 3.95
N PHE A 46 2.26 2.03 4.22
CA PHE A 46 3.24 1.21 3.50
C PHE A 46 3.91 0.17 4.40
N PHE A 47 3.67 -1.11 4.10
CA PHE A 47 4.33 -2.23 4.74
C PHE A 47 5.59 -2.60 3.95
N LEU A 48 6.76 -2.43 4.57
CA LEU A 48 8.06 -2.59 3.93
C LEU A 48 8.56 -4.04 4.04
N THR A 49 9.15 -4.59 2.98
CA THR A 49 9.75 -5.94 3.00
C THR A 49 11.21 -5.94 3.46
N ALA A 50 11.87 -7.10 3.36
CA ALA A 50 13.25 -7.32 3.77
C ALA A 50 14.28 -6.38 3.11
N GLU A 51 13.97 -5.78 1.95
CA GLU A 51 14.88 -4.84 1.26
C GLU A 51 15.16 -3.57 2.10
N PHE A 52 14.30 -3.24 3.06
CA PHE A 52 14.36 -1.99 3.83
C PHE A 52 15.16 -2.08 5.14
N GLY A 53 16.03 -3.09 5.30
CA GLY A 53 17.01 -3.13 6.39
C GLY A 53 16.38 -3.08 7.79
N ASP A 54 16.61 -2.00 8.52
CA ASP A 54 16.07 -1.78 9.87
C ASP A 54 14.61 -1.34 9.89
N GLU A 55 14.08 -0.83 8.77
CA GLU A 55 12.67 -0.45 8.61
C GLU A 55 11.81 -1.61 8.06
N LYS A 56 12.41 -2.78 7.80
CA LYS A 56 11.71 -3.93 7.24
C LYS A 56 10.62 -4.48 8.15
N TRP A 57 9.66 -5.15 7.52
CA TRP A 57 8.57 -5.86 8.19
C TRP A 57 7.78 -4.97 9.13
N ALA A 58 7.64 -3.70 8.78
CA ALA A 58 6.90 -2.74 9.57
C ALA A 58 6.14 -1.76 8.66
N ILE A 59 5.13 -1.14 9.25
CA ILE A 59 4.49 0.06 8.71
C ILE A 59 5.01 1.24 9.52
N SER A 60 5.66 2.18 8.85
CA SER A 60 6.23 3.38 9.48
C SER A 60 5.71 4.67 8.86
N GLU A 61 5.20 4.60 7.63
CA GLU A 61 4.85 5.75 6.83
C GLU A 61 3.48 5.57 6.18
N TYR A 62 2.77 6.67 6.05
CA TYR A 62 1.47 6.76 5.40
C TYR A 62 1.34 8.04 4.59
N ALA A 63 0.38 8.11 3.69
CA ALA A 63 0.10 9.30 2.90
C ALA A 63 -1.39 9.45 2.64
N ARG A 64 -1.90 10.69 2.74
CA ARG A 64 -3.28 11.00 2.33
C ARG A 64 -3.43 10.83 0.83
N VAL A 65 -4.50 10.16 0.41
CA VAL A 65 -4.93 10.11 -0.99
C VAL A 65 -5.55 11.47 -1.34
N ARG A 66 -5.12 12.03 -2.48
CA ARG A 66 -5.59 13.31 -3.03
C ARG A 66 -6.45 13.14 -4.28
N GLY A 67 -6.34 11.99 -4.92
CA GLY A 67 -7.09 11.62 -6.11
C GLY A 67 -6.74 10.19 -6.52
N HIS A 68 -7.43 9.71 -7.53
CA HIS A 68 -7.08 8.47 -8.20
C HIS A 68 -7.41 8.55 -9.69
N GLU A 69 -6.67 7.81 -10.50
CA GLU A 69 -6.94 7.65 -11.93
C GLU A 69 -6.65 6.21 -12.38
N LEU A 70 -7.36 5.76 -13.41
CA LEU A 70 -7.14 4.47 -14.05
C LEU A 70 -6.10 4.64 -15.17
N VAL A 71 -4.98 3.92 -15.09
CA VAL A 71 -3.85 4.01 -16.03
C VAL A 71 -3.32 2.63 -16.38
N ARG A 72 -2.53 2.51 -17.46
CA ARG A 72 -1.78 1.28 -17.75
C ARG A 72 -0.37 1.36 -17.20
N ARG A 73 0.26 0.21 -16.98
CA ARG A 73 1.67 0.16 -16.54
C ARG A 73 2.61 0.91 -17.49
N VAL A 74 2.40 0.80 -18.81
CA VAL A 74 3.24 1.48 -19.81
C VAL A 74 3.17 3.01 -19.69
N ASP A 75 2.03 3.55 -19.24
CA ASP A 75 1.86 4.99 -19.05
C ASP A 75 2.60 5.46 -17.77
N LEU A 76 2.72 4.60 -16.76
CA LEU A 76 3.48 4.85 -15.52
C LEU A 76 5.00 4.68 -15.69
N PHE A 77 5.40 3.74 -16.54
CA PHE A 77 6.80 3.34 -16.75
C PHE A 77 7.13 3.32 -18.26
N PRO A 78 7.21 4.49 -18.91
CA PRO A 78 7.40 4.56 -20.36
C PRO A 78 8.75 3.97 -20.83
N ALA A 79 9.73 3.86 -19.93
CA ALA A 79 11.03 3.23 -20.20
C ALA A 79 10.98 1.68 -20.22
N GLU A 80 9.85 1.07 -19.83
CA GLU A 80 9.68 -0.39 -19.76
C GLU A 80 8.54 -0.90 -20.69
N PRO A 81 8.53 -0.53 -21.99
CA PRO A 81 7.37 -0.81 -22.86
C PRO A 81 7.15 -2.30 -23.15
N ALA A 82 8.21 -3.13 -23.07
CA ALA A 82 8.17 -4.57 -23.31
C ALA A 82 7.89 -5.40 -22.05
N HIS A 83 7.57 -4.76 -20.92
CA HIS A 83 7.26 -5.48 -19.68
C HIS A 83 6.04 -6.41 -19.89
N PRO A 84 6.02 -7.66 -19.35
CA PRO A 84 4.90 -8.60 -19.57
C PRO A 84 3.53 -8.00 -19.21
N ARG A 85 3.51 -7.18 -18.15
CA ARG A 85 2.34 -6.45 -17.65
C ARG A 85 2.15 -5.04 -18.21
N ALA A 86 2.81 -4.67 -19.30
CA ALA A 86 2.79 -3.29 -19.82
C ALA A 86 1.37 -2.76 -20.09
N GLN A 87 0.47 -3.62 -20.55
CA GLN A 87 -0.93 -3.28 -20.86
C GLN A 87 -1.90 -3.50 -19.69
N GLU A 88 -1.44 -4.05 -18.56
CA GLU A 88 -2.31 -4.20 -17.39
C GLU A 88 -2.70 -2.84 -16.82
N THR A 89 -3.92 -2.77 -16.28
CA THR A 89 -4.46 -1.55 -15.67
C THR A 89 -4.19 -1.48 -14.18
N TYR A 90 -3.98 -0.26 -13.70
CA TYR A 90 -3.67 0.08 -12.32
C TYR A 90 -4.53 1.28 -11.90
N LEU A 91 -4.97 1.28 -10.64
CA LEU A 91 -5.39 2.50 -9.96
C LEU A 91 -4.13 3.23 -9.48
N LYS A 92 -3.85 4.39 -10.06
CA LYS A 92 -2.82 5.31 -9.58
C LYS A 92 -3.46 6.28 -8.60
N TYR A 93 -3.03 6.22 -7.35
CA TYR A 93 -3.41 7.17 -6.31
C TYR A 93 -2.42 8.34 -6.32
N GLN A 94 -2.92 9.57 -6.43
CA GLN A 94 -2.12 10.75 -6.12
C GLN A 94 -2.07 10.92 -4.60
N LEU A 95 -0.88 11.19 -4.07
CA LEU A 95 -0.61 11.22 -2.63
C LEU A 95 -0.25 12.63 -2.18
N GLY A 96 -0.49 12.91 -0.89
CA GLY A 96 0.22 13.98 -0.20
C GLY A 96 1.68 13.60 0.08
N PRO A 97 2.40 14.47 0.83
CA PRO A 97 3.68 14.07 1.39
C PRO A 97 3.49 12.85 2.32
N LEU A 98 4.50 11.98 2.34
CA LEU A 98 4.55 10.87 3.30
C LEU A 98 4.73 11.46 4.71
N GLU A 99 3.88 11.01 5.62
CA GLU A 99 3.90 11.32 7.04
C GLU A 99 4.38 10.08 7.80
N ARG A 100 5.21 10.28 8.83
CA ARG A 100 5.64 9.19 9.72
C ARG A 100 4.58 8.92 10.78
N LEU A 101 4.36 7.64 11.07
CA LEU A 101 3.61 7.22 12.25
C LEU A 101 4.39 7.60 13.52
N PRO A 102 3.71 7.93 14.63
CA PRO A 102 4.38 8.19 15.91
C PRO A 102 5.18 6.98 16.41
N ARG A 103 4.76 5.78 16.03
CA ARG A 103 5.42 4.51 16.36
C ARG A 103 5.29 3.56 15.15
N PRO A 104 6.37 2.86 14.76
CA PRO A 104 6.26 1.83 13.73
C PRO A 104 5.39 0.66 14.21
N ILE A 105 4.69 0.04 13.28
CA ILE A 105 3.83 -1.13 13.50
C ILE A 105 4.55 -2.36 12.92
N PRO A 106 5.31 -3.13 13.71
CA PRO A 106 6.06 -4.29 13.23
C PRO A 106 5.14 -5.49 12.94
N SER A 107 5.61 -6.40 12.09
CA SER A 107 5.04 -7.73 11.91
C SER A 107 5.85 -8.73 12.72
N LEU A 108 5.32 -9.18 13.87
CA LEU A 108 6.01 -10.13 14.76
C LEU A 108 5.92 -11.57 14.27
N ARG A 109 5.07 -11.84 13.28
CA ARG A 109 4.92 -13.15 12.63
C ARG A 109 5.06 -12.96 11.13
N TRP A 110 5.49 -14.01 10.45
CA TRP A 110 5.49 -14.01 8.99
C TRP A 110 4.03 -13.93 8.49
N ARG A 111 3.75 -12.95 7.63
CA ARG A 111 2.45 -12.73 6.99
C ARG A 111 2.67 -12.35 5.53
N ARG A 112 1.94 -12.99 4.61
CA ARG A 112 1.81 -12.51 3.22
C ARG A 112 0.77 -11.39 3.21
N VAL A 113 1.23 -10.16 3.42
CA VAL A 113 0.40 -8.95 3.25
C VAL A 113 0.66 -8.43 1.84
N THR A 114 -0.36 -8.43 0.99
CA THR A 114 -0.31 -7.73 -0.31
C THR A 114 -1.07 -6.42 -0.20
N PHE A 115 -2.33 -6.52 0.24
CA PHE A 115 -3.21 -5.40 0.55
C PHE A 115 -4.04 -5.74 1.79
N LEU A 116 -4.23 -4.78 2.69
CA LEU A 116 -5.08 -4.93 3.88
C LEU A 116 -5.89 -3.65 4.09
N ALA A 117 -7.21 -3.75 4.09
CA ALA A 117 -8.10 -2.66 4.45
C ALA A 117 -8.21 -2.56 5.99
N THR A 118 -8.17 -1.34 6.50
CA THR A 118 -8.30 -1.03 7.93
C THR A 118 -8.81 0.40 8.12
N THR A 119 -8.85 0.87 9.36
CA THR A 119 -9.29 2.23 9.73
C THR A 119 -8.13 3.05 10.26
N GLY A 120 -8.26 4.39 10.21
CA GLY A 120 -7.28 5.29 10.81
C GLY A 120 -7.12 5.07 12.31
N GLU A 121 -8.21 4.73 13.01
CA GLU A 121 -8.18 4.36 14.43
C GLU A 121 -7.24 3.16 14.67
N ARG A 122 -7.44 2.06 13.92
CA ARG A 122 -6.61 0.86 14.06
C ARG A 122 -5.17 1.13 13.66
N LEU A 123 -4.94 1.91 12.60
CA LEU A 123 -3.58 2.27 12.19
C LEU A 123 -2.83 3.02 13.31
N MET A 124 -3.51 3.89 14.05
CA MET A 124 -2.87 4.65 15.14
C MET A 124 -2.68 3.85 16.43
N GLN A 125 -3.54 2.86 16.69
CA GLN A 125 -3.53 2.09 17.94
C GLN A 125 -2.79 0.74 17.83
N ALA A 126 -2.60 0.20 16.62
CA ALA A 126 -2.04 -1.13 16.40
C ALA A 126 -0.64 -1.28 17.02
N LEU A 127 -0.46 -2.37 17.76
CA LEU A 127 0.82 -2.73 18.35
C LEU A 127 1.66 -3.56 17.39
N GLU A 128 1.02 -4.44 16.63
CA GLU A 128 1.57 -5.20 15.52
C GLU A 128 0.65 -5.20 14.29
N VAL A 129 1.16 -5.63 13.13
CA VAL A 129 0.39 -5.74 11.88
C VAL A 129 -0.85 -6.63 12.02
N GLY A 130 -0.84 -7.58 12.96
CA GLY A 130 -2.00 -8.43 13.24
C GLY A 130 -3.22 -7.69 13.80
N ASP A 131 -3.02 -6.54 14.44
CA ASP A 131 -4.08 -5.75 15.08
C ASP A 131 -4.88 -4.92 14.06
N LEU A 132 -4.42 -4.85 12.81
CA LEU A 132 -5.02 -4.03 11.76
C LEU A 132 -6.26 -4.67 11.13
N ALA A 133 -6.48 -5.97 11.31
CA ALA A 133 -7.62 -6.69 10.72
C ALA A 133 -8.86 -6.62 11.63
N GLU A 134 -10.04 -6.39 11.06
CA GLU A 134 -11.30 -6.30 11.83
C GLU A 134 -11.77 -7.65 12.40
N ASP A 135 -11.47 -8.75 11.71
CA ASP A 135 -11.91 -10.09 12.05
C ASP A 135 -10.88 -11.10 11.55
N LYS A 136 -10.70 -12.24 12.24
CA LYS A 136 -9.71 -13.29 11.92
C LYS A 136 -10.00 -14.04 10.60
N GLY A 137 -10.76 -13.46 9.67
CA GLY A 137 -11.44 -14.15 8.57
C GLY A 137 -11.50 -13.44 7.22
N HIS A 138 -10.72 -12.38 6.95
CA HIS A 138 -10.64 -11.84 5.57
C HIS A 138 -9.32 -11.12 5.21
N LEU A 139 -8.18 -11.76 5.46
CA LEU A 139 -6.97 -11.48 4.65
C LEU A 139 -7.05 -12.30 3.35
N LYS A 140 -7.96 -11.91 2.45
CA LYS A 140 -7.93 -12.35 1.06
C LYS A 140 -8.30 -11.21 0.13
N LEU A 141 -7.28 -10.69 -0.55
CA LEU A 141 -7.33 -10.57 -2.01
C LEU A 141 -6.11 -11.33 -2.53
N MET A 142 -6.31 -12.64 -2.78
CA MET A 142 -5.46 -13.50 -3.62
C MET A 142 -5.71 -13.09 -5.11
N ASP A 143 -4.92 -13.42 -6.13
CA ASP A 143 -3.92 -14.47 -6.34
C ASP A 143 -2.76 -13.94 -7.21
N GLU A 144 -1.71 -14.75 -7.24
CA GLU A 144 -0.60 -14.72 -8.18
C GLU A 144 -1.08 -14.59 -9.64
N GLY A 145 -0.33 -13.84 -10.43
CA GLY A 145 -0.19 -14.10 -11.87
C GLY A 145 1.31 -14.16 -12.10
N GLU A 146 1.87 -15.37 -11.99
CA GLU A 146 2.30 -16.19 -13.13
C GLU A 146 3.61 -15.67 -13.72
N GLU A 147 4.63 -16.53 -13.56
CA GLU A 147 5.96 -16.63 -14.20
C GLU A 147 6.86 -15.39 -14.31
#